data_AF-A0A5D2TSD5-F1
#
_entry.id   AF-A0A5D2TSD5-F1
#
_cell.length_a   1.000
_cell.length_b   1.000
_cell.length_c   1.000
_cell.angle_alpha   90.00
_cell.angle_beta   90.00
_cell.angle_gamma   90.00
#
_symmetry.space_group_name_H-M   'P 1'
#
loop_
_entity.id
_entity.type
_entity.pdbx_description
1 polymer ?
#
loop_
_entity_poly.entity_id
_entity_poly.type
_entity_poly.pdbx_seq_one_letter_code
_entity_poly.pdbx_strand_id
1 'polypeptide(L)'
;MDPVPSFLVEVGHIADVQELSKSEPTVITGRFVLDMAERPKLAAIVSSPNDIPIIDLSKLMSSDEHVLDIMKLKVACQGWGFFQLIKLNPKFRHCGGIKTTIGPKFYHVLLIWTVQGYGQAFVFSENQKLDWCNMFALGVEPPCIGNPNLWPLKPARLR
;
A
#
# COMPACT_ATOMS: atom_id res chain seq x y z
N MET A 1 -9.27 33.62 -18.23
CA MET A 1 -8.59 32.41 -17.72
C MET A 1 -7.64 32.91 -16.66
N ASP A 2 -8.05 32.89 -15.40
CA ASP A 2 -7.17 33.24 -14.31
C ASP A 2 -6.06 32.18 -14.21
N PRO A 3 -4.80 32.58 -13.97
CA PRO A 3 -3.71 31.62 -13.81
C PRO A 3 -4.01 30.72 -12.61
N VAL A 4 -3.98 29.40 -12.85
CA VAL A 4 -4.09 28.40 -11.78
C VAL A 4 -3.00 28.71 -10.74
N PRO A 5 -3.34 28.92 -9.45
CA PRO A 5 -2.33 29.15 -8.43
C PRO A 5 -1.38 27.95 -8.40
N SER A 6 -0.14 28.16 -8.82
CA SER A 6 0.91 27.17 -8.62
C SER A 6 1.32 27.23 -7.16
N PHE A 7 0.63 26.47 -6.31
CA PHE A 7 1.12 26.23 -4.95
C PHE A 7 2.44 25.47 -5.08
N LEU A 8 3.54 26.14 -4.79
CA LEU A 8 4.85 25.51 -4.73
C LEU A 8 4.86 24.63 -3.48
N VAL A 9 4.65 23.33 -3.67
CA VAL A 9 4.63 22.37 -2.57
C VAL A 9 6.07 22.10 -2.16
N GLU A 10 6.49 22.63 -1.01
CA GLU A 10 7.78 22.32 -0.41
C GLU A 10 7.69 20.96 0.29
N VAL A 11 8.07 19.90 -0.42
CA VAL A 11 8.03 18.51 0.08
C VAL A 11 9.18 18.16 1.04
N GLY A 12 10.19 19.02 1.12
CA GLY A 12 11.42 18.78 1.89
C GLY A 12 12.25 17.61 1.35
N HIS A 13 13.20 17.13 2.15
CA HIS A 13 13.99 15.95 1.82
C HIS A 13 13.16 14.66 2.00
N ILE A 14 13.16 13.82 0.96
CA ILE A 14 12.51 12.49 0.96
C ILE A 14 13.61 11.44 0.91
N ALA A 15 13.71 10.65 1.98
CA ALA A 15 14.70 9.59 2.07
C ALA A 15 14.11 8.23 1.65
N ASP A 16 14.94 7.41 1.00
CA ASP A 16 14.62 6.04 0.67
C ASP A 16 14.77 5.17 1.93
N VAL A 17 13.66 4.67 2.47
CA VAL A 17 13.67 3.88 3.71
C VAL A 17 14.42 2.56 3.53
N GLN A 18 14.35 1.94 2.35
CA GLN A 18 15.12 0.74 2.05
C GLN A 18 16.62 1.02 2.07
N GLU A 19 17.11 2.10 1.48
CA GLU A 19 18.54 2.46 1.54
C GLU A 19 18.95 2.93 2.94
N LEU A 20 18.11 3.70 3.63
CA LEU A 20 18.32 4.09 5.03
C LEU A 20 18.44 2.87 5.95
N SER A 21 17.65 1.83 5.72
CA SER A 21 17.71 0.63 6.56
C SER A 21 19.04 -0.12 6.43
N LYS A 22 19.71 -0.02 5.27
CA LYS A 22 21.01 -0.69 5.03
C LYS A 22 22.17 -0.02 5.76
N SER A 23 22.06 1.26 6.07
CA SER A 23 23.10 2.00 6.79
C SER A 23 23.01 1.86 8.32
N GLU A 24 22.04 1.07 8.82
CA GLU A 24 21.81 0.82 10.25
C GLU A 24 21.89 2.10 11.11
N PRO A 25 21.08 3.13 10.80
CA PRO A 25 21.20 4.42 11.45
C PRO A 25 20.88 4.32 12.93
N THR A 26 21.76 4.87 13.76
CA THR A 26 21.57 4.94 15.22
C THR A 26 20.42 5.89 15.60
N VAL A 27 20.07 6.83 14.72
CA VAL A 27 18.99 7.79 14.93
C VAL A 27 18.12 7.87 13.67
N ILE A 28 16.82 7.64 13.85
CA ILE A 28 15.81 7.82 12.81
C ILE A 28 15.45 9.31 12.72
N THR A 29 15.33 9.85 11.50
CA THR A 29 14.98 11.27 11.31
C THR A 29 13.59 11.57 11.90
N GLY A 30 13.41 12.78 12.44
CA GLY A 30 12.18 13.16 13.15
C GLY A 30 10.90 13.07 12.31
N ARG A 31 11.01 13.05 10.97
CA ARG A 31 9.88 12.87 10.05
C ARG A 31 9.26 11.47 10.11
N PHE A 32 10.01 10.44 10.50
CA PHE A 32 9.47 9.08 10.65
C PHE A 32 9.04 8.74 12.08
N VAL A 33 9.18 9.70 12.99
CA VAL A 33 8.87 9.52 14.40
C VAL A 33 7.49 10.13 14.68
N LEU A 34 6.51 9.27 14.97
CA LEU A 34 5.17 9.71 15.38
C LEU A 34 5.24 10.55 16.66
N ASP A 35 4.30 11.49 16.76
CA ASP A 35 4.17 12.31 17.95
C ASP A 35 3.72 11.46 19.15
N MET A 36 4.12 11.86 20.35
CA MET A 36 3.93 11.04 21.56
C MET A 36 2.47 10.63 21.80
N ALA A 37 1.51 11.47 21.38
CA ALA A 37 0.08 11.21 21.53
C ALA A 37 -0.45 10.13 20.57
N GLU A 38 0.21 9.93 19.42
CA GLU A 38 -0.20 8.99 18.37
C GLU A 38 0.50 7.64 18.49
N ARG A 39 1.53 7.54 19.32
CA ARG A 39 2.25 6.29 19.52
C ARG A 39 1.32 5.25 20.15
N PRO A 40 1.35 4.00 19.65
CA PRO A 40 0.59 2.92 20.26
C PRO A 40 0.94 2.82 21.74
N LYS A 41 -0.07 2.90 22.61
CA LYS A 41 0.09 2.45 23.98
C LYS A 41 0.22 0.94 23.90
N LEU A 42 1.20 0.37 24.61
CA LEU A 42 1.40 -1.07 24.68
C LEU A 42 0.16 -1.70 25.36
N ALA A 43 -0.87 -1.97 24.59
CA ALA A 43 -2.02 -2.74 25.03
C ALA A 43 -1.55 -4.19 25.11
N ALA A 44 -1.89 -4.88 26.19
CA ALA A 44 -1.75 -6.33 26.23
C ALA A 44 -2.41 -6.91 24.98
N ILE A 45 -1.77 -7.89 24.34
CA ILE A 45 -2.39 -8.66 23.24
C ILE A 45 -3.51 -9.47 23.89
N VAL A 46 -4.67 -8.82 24.06
CA VAL A 46 -5.87 -9.51 24.49
C VAL A 46 -6.44 -10.10 23.22
N SER A 47 -6.49 -11.43 23.14
CA SER A 47 -7.24 -12.14 22.11
C SER A 47 -8.69 -11.65 22.18
N SER A 48 -9.03 -10.75 21.26
CA SER A 48 -10.39 -10.23 21.16
C SER A 48 -11.25 -11.35 20.55
N PRO A 49 -12.44 -11.63 21.11
CA PRO A 49 -13.35 -12.63 20.53
C PRO A 49 -13.91 -12.22 19.16
N ASN A 50 -13.63 -10.99 18.73
CA ASN A 50 -13.95 -10.47 17.42
C ASN A 50 -12.76 -10.69 16.51
N ASP A 51 -12.65 -11.90 15.96
CA ASP A 51 -11.70 -12.17 14.88
C ASP A 51 -12.19 -11.54 13.57
N ILE A 52 -11.23 -11.15 12.71
CA ILE A 52 -11.51 -10.56 11.40
C ILE A 52 -12.36 -11.56 10.58
N PRO A 53 -13.50 -11.15 10.00
CA PRO A 53 -14.37 -12.05 9.26
C PRO A 53 -13.65 -12.70 8.08
N ILE A 54 -13.87 -14.00 7.88
CA ILE A 54 -13.31 -14.78 6.77
C ILE A 54 -14.44 -15.17 5.82
N ILE A 55 -14.32 -14.79 4.55
CA ILE A 55 -15.28 -15.09 3.49
C ILE A 55 -14.67 -16.11 2.52
N ASP A 56 -15.41 -17.19 2.25
CA ASP A 56 -15.00 -18.21 1.29
C ASP A 56 -15.60 -17.92 -0.09
N LEU A 57 -14.75 -17.55 -1.06
CA LEU A 57 -15.17 -17.26 -2.43
C LEU A 57 -15.80 -18.46 -3.12
N SER A 58 -15.33 -19.68 -2.82
CA SER A 58 -15.85 -20.88 -3.49
C SER A 58 -17.31 -21.13 -3.14
N LYS A 59 -17.71 -20.78 -1.91
CA LYS A 59 -19.08 -20.90 -1.43
C LYS A 59 -19.98 -19.80 -1.99
N LEU A 60 -19.44 -18.59 -2.10
CA LEU A 60 -20.12 -17.45 -2.73
C LEU A 60 -20.53 -17.76 -4.18
N MET A 61 -19.72 -18.55 -4.89
CA MET A 61 -19.94 -18.93 -6.29
C MET A 61 -20.74 -20.23 -6.45
N SER A 62 -21.11 -20.91 -5.35
CA SER A 62 -21.85 -22.18 -5.39
C SER A 62 -23.36 -21.97 -5.39
N SER A 63 -24.13 -22.80 -6.10
CA SER A 63 -25.59 -22.69 -6.14
C SER A 63 -26.28 -23.00 -4.81
N ASP A 64 -25.65 -23.80 -3.96
CA ASP A 64 -26.34 -24.42 -2.82
C ASP A 64 -26.00 -23.74 -1.48
N GLU A 65 -24.86 -23.05 -1.35
CA GLU A 65 -24.40 -22.42 -0.09
C GLU A 65 -24.17 -20.90 -0.17
N HIS A 66 -24.44 -20.23 -1.30
CA HIS A 66 -24.08 -18.82 -1.48
C HIS A 66 -24.80 -17.84 -0.53
N VAL A 67 -26.04 -18.14 -0.11
CA VAL A 67 -26.84 -17.20 0.72
C VAL A 67 -26.16 -16.91 2.06
N LEU A 68 -25.59 -17.94 2.70
CA LEU A 68 -24.94 -17.78 4.01
C LEU A 68 -23.68 -16.92 3.92
N ASP A 69 -22.83 -17.15 2.92
CA ASP A 69 -21.59 -16.39 2.77
C ASP A 69 -21.84 -14.98 2.19
N ILE A 70 -22.89 -14.75 1.39
CA ILE A 70 -23.36 -13.40 1.04
C ILE A 70 -23.79 -12.64 2.30
N MET A 71 -24.54 -13.28 3.20
CA MET A 71 -24.95 -12.65 4.45
C MET A 71 -23.75 -12.31 5.33
N LYS A 72 -22.77 -13.22 5.45
CA LYS A 72 -21.51 -12.93 6.17
C LYS A 72 -20.75 -11.78 5.54
N LEU A 73 -20.65 -11.74 4.20
CA LEU A 73 -20.02 -10.64 3.48
C LEU A 73 -20.70 -9.30 3.78
N LYS A 74 -22.04 -9.26 3.75
CA LYS A 74 -22.81 -8.08 4.12
C LYS A 74 -22.52 -7.63 5.56
N VAL A 75 -22.55 -8.56 6.51
CA VAL A 75 -22.28 -8.28 7.92
C VAL A 75 -20.84 -7.78 8.11
N ALA A 76 -19.87 -8.37 7.41
CA ALA A 76 -18.49 -7.91 7.44
C ALA A 76 -18.34 -6.49 6.88
N CYS A 77 -18.96 -6.19 5.73
CA CYS A 77 -18.94 -4.84 5.16
C CYS A 77 -19.59 -3.79 6.09
N GLN A 78 -20.68 -4.15 6.76
CA GLN A 78 -21.43 -3.22 7.62
C GLN A 78 -20.83 -3.05 9.02
N GLY A 79 -20.33 -4.15 9.62
CA GLY A 79 -19.81 -4.15 10.98
C GLY A 79 -18.32 -3.85 11.06
N TRP A 80 -17.53 -4.38 10.11
CA TRP A 80 -16.07 -4.28 10.13
C TRP A 80 -15.51 -3.31 9.08
N GLY A 81 -16.10 -3.26 7.89
CA GLY A 81 -15.53 -2.54 6.74
C GLY A 81 -14.33 -3.22 6.09
N PHE A 82 -13.88 -4.37 6.63
CA PHE A 82 -12.83 -5.21 6.07
C PHE A 82 -13.04 -6.69 6.43
N PHE A 83 -12.44 -7.59 5.65
CA PHE A 83 -12.53 -9.03 5.83
C PHE A 83 -11.38 -9.73 5.10
N GLN A 84 -11.11 -10.98 5.47
CA GLN A 84 -10.20 -11.86 4.76
C GLN A 84 -10.97 -12.71 3.75
N LEU A 85 -10.34 -12.99 2.61
CA LEU A 85 -10.94 -13.76 1.53
C LEU A 85 -10.13 -15.03 1.29
N ILE A 86 -10.78 -16.20 1.35
CA ILE A 86 -10.12 -17.50 1.15
C ILE A 86 -10.64 -18.23 -0.10
N LYS A 87 -9.82 -19.17 -0.61
CA LYS A 87 -10.06 -19.99 -1.82
C LYS A 87 -10.21 -19.19 -3.12
N LEU A 88 -9.27 -18.28 -3.36
CA LEU A 88 -9.03 -17.74 -4.69
C LEU A 88 -8.47 -18.88 -5.58
N ASN A 89 -9.10 -19.14 -6.73
CA ASN A 89 -8.79 -20.21 -7.68
C ASN A 89 -7.27 -20.51 -7.78
N PRO A 90 -6.81 -21.78 -7.83
CA PRO A 90 -5.37 -22.11 -7.88
C PRO A 90 -4.57 -21.44 -9.01
N LYS A 91 -5.22 -20.90 -10.06
CA LYS A 91 -4.55 -20.05 -11.07
C LYS A 91 -4.05 -18.71 -10.52
N PHE A 92 -4.62 -18.20 -9.42
CA PHE A 92 -4.16 -17.00 -8.71
C PHE A 92 -2.96 -17.26 -7.79
N ARG A 93 -2.43 -18.49 -7.75
CA ARG A 93 -1.29 -18.89 -6.89
C ARG A 93 0.06 -18.39 -7.43
N HIS A 94 0.10 -17.21 -8.03
CA HIS A 94 1.32 -16.50 -8.42
C HIS A 94 1.68 -15.37 -7.44
N CYS A 95 1.22 -15.44 -6.18
CA CYS A 95 1.72 -14.60 -5.08
C CYS A 95 3.10 -15.08 -4.59
N GLY A 96 4.02 -15.39 -5.51
CA GLY A 96 5.41 -15.59 -5.17
C GLY A 96 5.98 -14.23 -4.83
N GLY A 97 6.16 -13.94 -3.53
CA GLY A 97 6.69 -12.66 -3.07
C GLY A 97 7.92 -12.26 -3.87
N ILE A 98 7.82 -11.17 -4.62
CA ILE A 98 8.94 -10.63 -5.37
C ILE A 98 9.87 -9.97 -4.35
N LYS A 99 10.82 -10.75 -3.82
CA LYS A 99 11.97 -10.22 -3.09
C LYS A 99 12.98 -9.72 -4.11
N THR A 100 12.73 -8.58 -4.72
CA THR A 100 13.76 -7.91 -5.53
C THR A 100 13.98 -6.52 -5.01
N THR A 101 15.22 -6.20 -4.70
CA THR A 101 15.66 -4.83 -4.47
C THR A 101 15.39 -4.06 -5.76
N ILE A 102 14.32 -3.29 -5.78
CA ILE A 102 14.09 -2.30 -6.82
C ILE A 102 15.20 -1.27 -6.57
N GLY A 103 16.28 -1.37 -7.36
CA GLY A 103 17.46 -0.57 -7.11
C GLY A 103 17.17 0.94 -7.23
N PRO A 104 18.08 1.79 -6.73
CA PRO A 104 17.98 3.26 -6.73
C PRO A 104 18.00 3.91 -8.13
N LYS A 105 17.63 3.18 -9.19
CA LYS A 105 17.55 3.70 -10.57
C LYS A 105 16.12 3.98 -11.02
N PHE A 106 15.13 3.80 -10.14
CA PHE A 106 13.73 4.07 -10.42
C PHE A 106 13.24 5.30 -9.62
N TYR A 107 14.00 6.39 -9.64
CA TYR A 107 13.50 7.66 -9.10
C TYR A 107 12.59 8.32 -10.14
N HIS A 108 11.34 7.90 -10.15
CA HIS A 108 10.26 8.75 -10.64
C HIS A 108 9.50 9.19 -9.42
N VAL A 109 9.91 10.34 -8.89
CA VAL A 109 9.14 11.11 -7.90
C VAL A 109 7.68 11.04 -8.32
N LEU A 110 6.79 10.62 -7.42
CA LEU A 110 5.36 10.61 -7.67
C LEU A 110 4.98 11.99 -8.20
N LEU A 111 4.77 12.11 -9.51
CA LEU A 111 4.29 13.35 -10.08
C LEU A 111 2.94 13.60 -9.44
N ILE A 112 2.75 14.84 -9.02
CA ILE A 112 1.64 15.38 -8.20
C ILE A 112 0.25 15.00 -8.77
N TRP A 113 0.18 14.46 -9.99
CA TRP A 113 -1.05 14.11 -10.70
C TRP A 113 -1.19 12.63 -11.09
N THR A 114 -0.12 11.82 -11.06
CA THR A 114 -0.19 10.44 -11.57
C THR A 114 0.07 9.35 -10.54
N VAL A 115 0.54 9.66 -9.31
CA VAL A 115 0.77 8.71 -8.20
C VAL A 115 1.32 7.34 -8.65
N GLN A 116 2.22 7.34 -9.63
CA GLN A 116 2.85 6.14 -10.18
C GLN A 116 4.37 6.27 -10.12
N GLY A 117 5.05 5.17 -9.81
CA GLY A 117 6.51 5.12 -9.63
C GLY A 117 6.91 4.53 -8.28
N TYR A 118 8.21 4.60 -7.99
CA TYR A 118 8.81 4.17 -6.73
C TYR A 118 9.18 5.38 -5.88
N GLY A 119 8.79 5.40 -4.60
CA GLY A 119 9.11 6.49 -3.68
C GLY A 119 8.25 6.51 -2.42
N GLN A 120 8.25 7.64 -1.71
CA GLN A 120 7.34 7.86 -0.58
C GLN A 120 5.95 8.26 -1.08
N ALA A 121 4.92 7.66 -0.51
CA ALA A 121 3.54 7.98 -0.84
C ALA A 121 3.13 9.34 -0.25
N PHE A 122 2.44 10.17 -1.05
CA PHE A 122 1.65 11.30 -0.57
C PHE A 122 2.40 12.32 0.33
N VAL A 123 3.54 12.86 -0.14
CA VAL A 123 4.28 13.92 0.56
C VAL A 123 3.83 15.29 0.09
N PHE A 124 3.26 16.09 1.01
CA PHE A 124 2.68 17.41 0.71
C PHE A 124 3.29 18.55 1.52
N SER A 125 4.17 18.28 2.48
CA SER A 125 4.90 19.33 3.21
C SER A 125 6.23 18.83 3.76
N GLU A 126 7.16 19.74 4.03
CA GLU A 126 8.46 19.45 4.64
C GLU A 126 8.35 18.90 6.07
N ASN A 127 7.34 19.34 6.81
CA ASN A 127 7.14 18.95 8.21
C ASN A 127 6.20 17.75 8.39
N GLN A 128 5.68 17.19 7.29
CA GLN A 128 4.81 16.02 7.34
C GLN A 128 5.53 14.79 7.90
N LYS A 129 4.84 14.05 8.77
CA LYS A 129 5.24 12.72 9.22
C LYS A 129 5.09 11.70 8.10
N LEU A 130 6.11 10.88 7.91
CA LEU A 130 6.21 9.90 6.83
C LEU A 130 6.16 8.48 7.38
N ASP A 131 5.61 7.58 6.57
CA ASP A 131 5.63 6.15 6.88
C ASP A 131 7.04 5.57 6.73
N TRP A 132 7.37 4.61 7.57
CA TRP A 132 8.62 3.84 7.46
C TRP A 132 8.48 2.75 6.39
N CYS A 133 8.23 3.15 5.15
CA CYS A 133 8.14 2.25 4.00
C CYS A 133 8.51 2.97 2.71
N ASN A 134 8.74 2.23 1.64
CA ASN A 134 8.71 2.76 0.27
C ASN A 134 7.48 2.20 -0.43
N MET A 135 6.87 2.98 -1.31
CA MET A 135 5.75 2.58 -2.15
C MET A 135 6.22 2.40 -3.59
N PHE A 136 5.75 1.33 -4.24
CA PHE A 136 5.79 1.20 -5.69
C PHE A 136 4.36 1.12 -6.21
N ALA A 137 3.91 2.17 -6.91
CA ALA A 137 2.54 2.29 -7.40
C ALA A 137 2.53 2.31 -8.92
N LEU A 138 1.64 1.53 -9.54
CA LEU A 138 1.45 1.49 -10.98
C LEU A 138 -0.04 1.49 -11.31
N GLY A 139 -0.43 2.26 -12.32
CA GLY A 139 -1.74 2.15 -12.94
C GLY A 139 -1.74 0.93 -13.85
N VAL A 140 -2.69 0.02 -13.63
CA VAL A 140 -2.80 -1.22 -14.41
C VAL A 140 -4.04 -1.21 -15.29
N GLU A 141 -5.19 -0.80 -14.73
CA GLU A 141 -6.48 -0.75 -15.44
C GLU A 141 -7.20 0.58 -15.14
N PRO A 142 -7.85 1.22 -16.12
CA PRO A 142 -7.90 0.85 -17.54
C PRO A 142 -6.55 1.04 -18.28
N PRO A 143 -6.36 0.50 -19.51
CA PRO A 143 -5.07 0.59 -20.21
C PRO A 143 -4.56 2.02 -20.44
N CYS A 144 -5.46 3.00 -20.49
CA CYS A 144 -5.11 4.41 -20.70
C CYS A 144 -4.39 5.06 -19.52
N ILE A 145 -4.44 4.49 -18.32
CA ILE A 145 -3.68 4.99 -17.15
C ILE A 145 -2.34 4.29 -16.99
N GLY A 146 -2.11 3.19 -17.72
CA GLY A 146 -0.88 2.43 -17.67
C GLY A 146 0.26 3.15 -18.35
N ASN A 147 1.42 3.23 -17.67
CA ASN A 147 2.64 3.79 -18.24
C ASN A 147 3.75 2.73 -18.29
N PRO A 148 3.97 2.05 -19.44
CA PRO A 148 4.97 1.00 -19.60
C PRO A 148 6.41 1.40 -19.23
N ASN A 149 6.73 2.70 -19.27
CA ASN A 149 8.05 3.21 -18.92
C ASN A 149 8.34 3.14 -17.41
N LEU A 150 7.29 3.12 -16.57
CA LEU A 150 7.42 3.00 -15.12
C LEU A 150 7.53 1.55 -14.64
N TRP A 151 7.27 0.58 -15.53
CA TRP A 151 7.36 -0.83 -15.18
C TRP A 151 8.82 -1.27 -15.00
N PRO A 152 9.12 -2.10 -13.99
CA PRO A 152 10.49 -2.53 -13.73
C PRO A 152 11.02 -3.34 -14.92
N LEU A 153 12.21 -2.97 -15.41
CA LEU A 153 12.92 -3.76 -16.43
C LEU A 153 13.39 -5.11 -15.87
N LYS A 154 13.55 -5.21 -14.55
CA LYS A 154 14.03 -6.40 -13.86
C LYS A 154 13.25 -6.64 -12.56
N PRO A 155 12.95 -7.90 -12.23
CA PRO A 155 13.04 -9.08 -13.10
C PRO A 155 11.96 -9.00 -14.21
N ALA A 156 12.22 -9.58 -15.38
CA ALA A 156 11.32 -9.48 -16.54
C ALA A 156 9.89 -9.99 -16.27
N ARG A 157 9.74 -10.91 -15.30
CA ARG A 157 8.44 -11.41 -14.81
C ARG A 157 7.54 -10.37 -14.14
N LEU A 158 8.06 -9.17 -13.88
CA LEU A 158 7.29 -8.07 -13.31
C LEU A 158 6.58 -7.23 -14.36
N ARG A 159 6.89 -7.40 -15.65
CA ARG A 159 6.15 -6.79 -16.76
C ARG A 159 5.00 -7.67 -17.21
#